data_AF-A0A3P7EDL3-F1
#
_entry.id   AF-A0A3P7EDL3-F1
#
_cell.length_a   1.000
_cell.length_b   1.000
_cell.length_c   1.000
_cell.angle_alpha   90.00
_cell.angle_beta   90.00
_cell.angle_gamma   90.00
#
_symmetry.space_group_name_H-M   'P 1'
#
loop_
_entity.id
_entity.type
_entity.pdbx_description
1 polymer ?
#
loop_
_entity_poly.entity_id
_entity_poly.type
_entity_poly.pdbx_seq_one_letter_code
_entity_poly.pdbx_strand_id
1 'polypeptide(L)'
;MATEIVRNNFPIISTIRQQQQQFYKIKEKISNLFEFIKNHLPIIYWLPKYNWRNSFFGDVSGGLTMAVLAIPQGIAHSALTEVEPVHSLYTAIFLAFFYILFGTSRHNSLGGFAILSLMTHSIQKKVMLFFKVKKAIQKVMLKYNKLKNETNFENNDEIFDYFNNTLPMDFINGTNSNFPFSKSSTDLNNLKPIHMATAIMFTSVN
;
A
#
# COMPACT_ATOMS: atom_id res chain seq x y z
N MET A 1 -34.37 -55.73 1.39
CA MET A 1 -35.80 -55.70 1.76
C MET A 1 -36.02 -55.34 3.23
N ALA A 2 -35.49 -56.07 4.22
CA ALA A 2 -35.72 -55.77 5.64
C ALA A 2 -35.28 -54.35 6.09
N THR A 3 -34.16 -53.85 5.56
CA THR A 3 -33.62 -52.52 5.90
C THR A 3 -34.47 -51.36 5.35
N GLU A 4 -35.19 -51.55 4.25
CA GLU A 4 -36.09 -50.52 3.69
C GLU A 4 -37.39 -50.43 4.48
N ILE A 5 -37.94 -51.56 4.93
CA ILE A 5 -39.15 -51.60 5.77
C ILE A 5 -38.90 -50.83 7.08
N VAL A 6 -37.76 -51.07 7.73
CA VAL A 6 -37.37 -50.36 8.95
C VAL A 6 -37.13 -48.86 8.69
N ARG A 7 -36.52 -48.51 7.53
CA ARG A 7 -36.26 -47.12 7.15
C ARG A 7 -37.55 -46.33 6.91
N ASN A 8 -38.56 -46.94 6.28
CA ASN A 8 -39.87 -46.30 6.07
C ASN A 8 -40.64 -46.13 7.37
N ASN A 9 -40.55 -47.09 8.30
CA ASN A 9 -41.27 -47.01 9.58
C ASN A 9 -40.66 -46.04 10.58
N PHE A 10 -39.37 -45.73 10.48
CA PHE A 10 -38.68 -44.81 11.40
C PHE A 10 -37.96 -43.68 10.66
N PRO A 11 -38.71 -42.73 10.07
CA PRO A 11 -38.11 -41.56 9.41
C PRO A 11 -37.24 -40.75 10.37
N ILE A 12 -37.56 -40.75 11.67
CA ILE A 12 -36.83 -40.05 12.74
C ILE A 12 -35.36 -40.53 12.85
N ILE A 13 -35.08 -41.82 12.62
CA ILE A 13 -33.70 -42.32 12.68
C ILE A 13 -32.88 -41.73 11.53
N SER A 14 -33.50 -41.56 10.35
CA SER A 14 -32.83 -40.94 9.21
C SER A 14 -32.57 -39.45 9.42
N THR A 15 -33.50 -38.71 10.05
CA THR A 15 -33.31 -37.28 10.36
C THR A 15 -32.25 -37.06 11.43
N ILE A 16 -32.21 -37.88 12.49
CA ILE A 16 -31.14 -37.81 13.50
C ILE A 16 -29.78 -38.12 12.86
N ARG A 17 -29.68 -39.16 12.02
CA ARG A 17 -28.43 -39.44 11.31
C ARG A 17 -28.01 -38.31 10.38
N GLN A 18 -28.95 -37.68 9.67
CA GLN A 18 -28.68 -36.51 8.83
C GLN A 18 -28.20 -35.33 9.67
N GLN A 19 -28.81 -35.07 10.82
CA GLN A 19 -28.35 -34.04 11.76
C GLN A 19 -26.93 -34.35 12.25
N GLN A 20 -26.66 -35.57 12.70
CA GLN A 20 -25.32 -35.99 13.14
C GLN A 20 -24.27 -35.83 12.03
N GLN A 21 -24.62 -36.20 10.78
CA GLN A 21 -23.75 -35.98 9.63
C GLN A 21 -23.54 -34.50 9.32
N GLN A 22 -24.56 -33.65 9.49
CA GLN A 22 -24.41 -32.19 9.36
C GLN A 22 -23.51 -31.61 10.46
N PHE A 23 -23.70 -32.02 11.72
CA PHE A 23 -22.83 -31.61 12.84
C PHE A 23 -21.38 -32.03 12.61
N TYR A 24 -21.13 -33.24 12.11
CA TYR A 24 -19.79 -33.72 11.77
C TYR A 24 -19.16 -32.87 10.64
N LYS A 25 -19.89 -32.59 9.55
CA LYS A 25 -19.42 -31.72 8.45
C LYS A 25 -19.10 -30.30 8.91
N ILE A 26 -19.91 -29.72 9.80
CA ILE A 26 -19.66 -28.37 10.36
C ILE A 26 -18.38 -28.37 11.21
N LYS A 27 -18.20 -29.38 12.06
CA LYS A 27 -16.99 -29.51 12.90
C LYS A 27 -15.73 -29.67 12.04
N GLU A 28 -15.79 -30.47 10.99
CA GLU A 28 -14.70 -30.67 10.04
C GLU A 28 -14.34 -29.36 9.31
N LYS A 29 -15.33 -28.61 8.83
CA LYS A 29 -15.10 -27.30 8.18
C LYS A 29 -14.45 -26.29 9.12
N ILE A 30 -14.90 -26.23 10.38
CA ILE A 30 -14.31 -25.37 11.40
C ILE A 30 -12.85 -25.80 11.68
N SER A 31 -12.59 -27.10 11.79
CA SER A 31 -11.22 -27.63 11.98
C SER A 31 -10.29 -27.24 10.83
N ASN A 32 -10.73 -27.42 9.58
CA ASN A 32 -9.95 -27.04 8.41
C ASN A 32 -9.68 -25.53 8.35
N LEU A 33 -10.64 -24.70 8.79
CA LEU A 33 -10.45 -23.26 8.91
C LEU A 33 -9.40 -22.92 9.98
N PHE A 34 -9.44 -23.58 11.15
CA PHE A 34 -8.43 -23.41 12.18
C PHE A 34 -7.04 -23.85 11.72
N GLU A 35 -6.92 -24.94 10.97
CA GLU A 35 -5.65 -25.38 10.38
C GLU A 35 -5.15 -24.40 9.32
N PHE A 36 -6.03 -23.89 8.46
CA PHE A 36 -5.68 -22.86 7.49
C PHE A 36 -5.14 -21.60 8.19
N ILE A 37 -5.85 -21.10 9.20
CA ILE A 37 -5.43 -19.95 10.01
C ILE A 37 -4.09 -20.24 10.67
N LYS A 38 -3.91 -21.42 11.29
CA LYS A 38 -2.66 -21.82 11.94
C LYS A 38 -1.47 -21.90 10.97
N ASN A 39 -1.71 -22.32 9.72
CA ASN A 39 -0.69 -22.38 8.68
C ASN A 39 -0.31 -20.99 8.14
N HIS A 40 -1.23 -20.02 8.16
CA HIS A 40 -1.00 -18.67 7.63
C HIS A 40 -0.63 -17.62 8.69
N LEU A 41 -1.03 -17.81 9.95
CA LEU A 41 -0.76 -16.92 11.08
C LEU A 41 0.24 -17.56 12.04
N PRO A 42 1.56 -17.41 11.79
CA PRO A 42 2.61 -18.01 12.61
C PRO A 42 2.62 -17.50 14.07
N ILE A 43 1.97 -16.37 14.36
CA ILE A 43 1.83 -15.82 15.71
C ILE A 43 1.25 -16.82 16.70
N ILE A 44 0.30 -17.65 16.25
CA ILE A 44 -0.36 -18.66 17.09
C ILE A 44 0.62 -19.77 17.50
N TYR A 45 1.67 -20.01 16.71
CA TYR A 45 2.66 -21.04 17.00
C TYR A 45 3.69 -20.60 18.04
N TRP A 46 4.21 -19.37 17.92
CA TRP A 46 5.31 -18.93 18.79
C TRP A 46 4.83 -18.24 20.08
N LEU A 47 3.69 -17.53 20.07
CA LEU A 47 3.19 -16.78 21.22
C LEU A 47 2.88 -17.66 22.46
N PRO A 48 2.31 -18.88 22.34
CA PRO A 48 2.09 -19.76 23.49
C PRO A 48 3.37 -20.40 24.03
N LYS A 49 4.40 -20.57 23.18
CA LYS A 49 5.72 -21.10 23.57
C LYS A 49 6.60 -20.03 24.24
N TYR A 50 6.15 -18.77 24.23
CA TYR A 50 6.89 -17.64 24.76
C TYR A 50 7.01 -17.69 26.29
N ASN A 51 8.20 -17.45 26.82
CA ASN A 51 8.45 -17.47 28.26
C ASN A 51 8.11 -16.11 28.90
N TRP A 52 6.82 -15.89 29.16
CA TRP A 52 6.27 -14.65 29.72
C TRP A 52 6.94 -14.20 31.03
N ARG A 53 7.44 -15.14 31.86
CA ARG A 53 7.97 -14.79 33.19
C ARG A 53 9.31 -14.05 33.13
N ASN A 54 10.17 -14.39 32.17
CA ASN A 54 11.53 -13.84 32.12
C ASN A 54 11.72 -12.83 30.98
N SER A 55 11.00 -12.99 29.87
CA SER A 55 11.25 -12.19 28.66
C SER A 55 10.31 -10.99 28.53
N PHE A 56 9.14 -10.98 29.18
CA PHE A 56 8.13 -9.94 28.98
C PHE A 56 8.65 -8.52 29.27
N PHE A 57 9.31 -8.31 30.41
CA PHE A 57 9.88 -7.00 30.74
C PHE A 57 11.03 -6.60 29.79
N GLY A 58 11.80 -7.57 29.31
CA GLY A 58 12.87 -7.35 28.32
C GLY A 58 12.30 -6.92 26.96
N ASP A 59 11.25 -7.56 26.49
CA ASP A 59 10.62 -7.23 25.21
C ASP A 59 9.84 -5.91 25.27
N VAL A 60 9.20 -5.59 26.40
CA VAL A 60 8.53 -4.29 26.59
C VAL A 60 9.54 -3.14 26.62
N SER A 61 10.62 -3.28 27.39
CA SER A 61 11.67 -2.25 27.44
C SER A 61 12.40 -2.13 26.10
N GLY A 62 12.76 -3.25 25.46
CA GLY A 62 13.39 -3.27 24.14
C GLY A 62 12.47 -2.70 23.05
N GLY A 63 11.19 -3.03 23.07
CA GLY A 63 10.18 -2.47 22.16
C GLY A 63 10.01 -0.96 22.34
N LEU A 64 9.98 -0.46 23.58
CA LEU A 64 9.95 0.97 23.87
C LEU A 64 11.22 1.68 23.36
N THR A 65 12.40 1.10 23.59
CA THR A 65 13.66 1.63 23.04
C THR A 65 13.63 1.69 21.53
N MET A 66 13.17 0.63 20.85
CA MET A 66 13.04 0.62 19.40
C MET A 66 12.01 1.65 18.91
N ALA A 67 10.92 1.88 19.64
CA ALA A 67 9.95 2.92 19.30
C ALA A 67 10.55 4.33 19.40
N VAL A 68 11.36 4.61 20.42
CA VAL A 68 12.06 5.90 20.56
C VAL A 68 13.06 6.10 19.41
N LEU A 69 13.79 5.05 19.01
CA LEU A 69 14.74 5.10 17.88
C LEU A 69 14.04 5.22 16.52
N ALA A 70 12.84 4.64 16.38
CA ALA A 70 12.06 4.69 15.15
C ALA A 70 11.54 6.11 14.83
N ILE A 71 11.36 6.98 15.83
CA ILE A 71 10.88 8.35 15.61
C ILE A 71 11.89 9.16 14.77
N PRO A 72 13.17 9.32 15.17
CA PRO A 72 14.18 9.97 14.33
C PRO A 72 14.36 9.30 12.97
N GLN A 73 14.36 7.96 12.92
CA GLN A 73 14.52 7.22 11.66
C GLN A 73 13.36 7.49 10.69
N GLY A 74 12.12 7.52 11.18
CA GLY A 74 10.94 7.83 10.37
C GLY A 74 10.96 9.26 9.83
N ILE A 75 11.40 10.22 10.64
CA ILE A 75 11.56 11.62 10.19
C ILE A 75 12.64 11.73 9.11
N ALA A 76 13.79 11.07 9.31
CA ALA A 76 14.87 11.05 8.32
C ALA A 76 14.41 10.44 6.98
N HIS A 77 13.72 9.31 7.01
CA HIS A 77 13.21 8.66 5.80
C HIS A 77 12.16 9.48 5.06
N SER A 78 11.36 10.25 5.80
CA SER A 78 10.36 11.16 5.21
C SER A 78 11.00 12.33 4.48
N ALA A 79 12.08 12.88 5.05
CA ALA A 79 12.87 13.91 4.40
C ALA A 79 13.49 13.41 3.08
N LEU A 80 13.89 12.14 3.03
CA LEU A 80 14.41 11.52 1.79
C LEU A 80 13.33 11.30 0.72
N THR A 81 12.09 11.00 1.12
CA THR A 81 10.98 10.73 0.17
C THR A 81 10.17 11.96 -0.20
N GLU A 82 10.45 13.12 0.39
CA GLU A 82 9.63 14.34 0.28
C GLU A 82 8.16 14.12 0.67
N VAL A 83 7.90 13.16 1.57
CA VAL A 83 6.58 12.91 2.15
C VAL A 83 6.49 13.52 3.55
N GLU A 84 5.27 13.72 4.02
CA GLU A 84 5.06 14.26 5.37
C GLU A 84 5.50 13.24 6.44
N PRO A 85 6.26 13.67 7.48
CA PRO A 85 6.80 12.80 8.53
C PRO A 85 5.80 11.85 9.18
N VAL A 86 4.57 12.32 9.34
CA VAL A 86 3.45 11.58 9.96
C VAL A 86 3.15 10.28 9.20
N HIS A 87 3.19 10.30 7.87
CA HIS A 87 2.85 9.14 7.04
C HIS A 87 3.92 8.05 7.10
N SER A 88 5.20 8.42 7.21
CA SER A 88 6.26 7.44 7.40
C SER A 88 6.22 6.82 8.79
N LEU A 89 5.89 7.59 9.83
CA LEU A 89 5.74 7.07 11.18
C LEU A 89 4.61 6.05 11.27
N TYR A 90 3.45 6.33 10.64
CA TYR A 90 2.38 5.34 10.55
C TYR A 90 2.84 4.07 9.84
N THR A 91 3.52 4.22 8.70
CA THR A 91 4.02 3.07 7.93
C THR A 91 4.95 2.21 8.78
N ALA A 92 5.85 2.80 9.58
CA ALA A 92 6.74 2.07 10.48
C ALA A 92 5.99 1.29 11.59
N ILE A 93 4.98 1.91 12.21
CA ILE A 93 4.16 1.27 13.26
C ILE A 93 3.35 0.10 12.68
N PHE A 94 2.64 0.35 11.57
CA PHE A 94 1.83 -0.68 10.93
C PHE A 94 2.71 -1.84 10.43
N LEU A 95 3.89 -1.56 9.86
CA LEU A 95 4.80 -2.60 9.38
C LEU A 95 5.27 -3.53 10.52
N ALA A 96 5.62 -2.96 11.68
CA ALA A 96 5.96 -3.76 12.86
C ALA A 96 4.77 -4.61 13.34
N PHE A 97 3.56 -4.04 13.36
CA PHE A 97 2.35 -4.76 13.75
C PHE A 97 2.03 -5.92 12.80
N PHE A 98 2.09 -5.68 11.48
CA PHE A 98 1.89 -6.71 10.47
C PHE A 98 2.98 -7.78 10.51
N TYR A 99 4.22 -7.42 10.82
CA TYR A 99 5.29 -8.39 11.03
C TYR A 99 5.04 -9.31 12.23
N ILE A 100 4.48 -8.80 13.33
CA ILE A 100 4.12 -9.65 14.47
C ILE A 100 3.03 -10.68 14.07
N LEU A 101 2.07 -10.27 13.24
CA LEU A 101 0.97 -11.13 12.80
C LEU A 101 1.41 -12.20 11.79
N PHE A 102 2.18 -11.81 10.77
CA PHE A 102 2.59 -12.67 9.64
C PHE A 102 4.04 -13.15 9.70
N GLY A 103 4.82 -12.73 10.70
CA GLY A 103 6.24 -13.04 10.84
C GLY A 103 6.46 -14.52 11.13
N THR A 104 6.86 -15.26 10.10
CA THR A 104 7.19 -16.69 10.20
C THR A 104 8.59 -16.94 10.76
N SER A 105 9.46 -15.91 10.75
CA SER A 105 10.88 -16.02 11.06
C SER A 105 11.26 -15.10 12.21
N ARG A 106 12.13 -15.57 13.12
CA ARG A 106 12.61 -14.74 14.25
C ARG A 106 13.73 -13.76 13.87
N HIS A 107 14.34 -13.95 12.69
CA HIS A 107 15.55 -13.23 12.26
C HIS A 107 15.31 -12.18 11.18
N ASN A 108 14.12 -12.10 10.60
CA ASN A 108 13.85 -11.07 9.59
C ASN A 108 13.58 -9.72 10.27
N SER A 109 14.24 -8.69 9.78
CA SER A 109 13.97 -7.31 10.18
C SER A 109 13.26 -6.63 9.02
N LEU A 110 11.93 -6.56 9.07
CA LEU A 110 11.18 -5.64 8.21
C LEU A 110 11.35 -4.21 8.75
N GLY A 111 12.58 -3.71 8.69
CA GLY A 111 12.92 -2.33 9.05
C GLY A 111 12.76 -1.40 7.85
N GLY A 112 12.47 -0.11 8.10
CA GLY A 112 12.52 0.90 7.06
C GLY A 112 13.94 1.10 6.56
N PHE A 113 14.26 0.61 5.36
CA PHE A 113 15.57 0.76 4.73
C PHE A 113 15.68 2.10 3.98
N ALA A 114 16.76 2.85 4.22
CA ALA A 114 17.03 4.12 3.53
C ALA A 114 17.08 3.95 2.01
N ILE A 115 17.60 2.81 1.52
CA ILE A 115 17.70 2.49 0.10
C ILE A 115 16.32 2.38 -0.54
N LEU A 116 15.35 1.74 0.13
CA LEU A 116 13.98 1.64 -0.37
C LEU A 116 13.29 3.01 -0.45
N SER A 117 13.54 3.88 0.54
CA SER A 117 13.06 5.26 0.54
C SER A 117 13.60 6.02 -0.70
N LEU A 118 14.91 5.91 -0.97
CA LEU A 118 15.54 6.55 -2.12
C LEU A 118 15.04 6.01 -3.48
N MET A 119 14.89 4.69 -3.60
CA MET A 119 14.35 4.06 -4.81
C MET A 119 12.91 4.51 -5.08
N THR A 120 12.08 4.54 -4.04
CA THR A 120 10.70 5.00 -4.12
C THR A 120 10.64 6.47 -4.54
N HIS A 121 11.45 7.33 -3.90
CA HIS A 121 11.53 8.75 -4.23
C HIS A 121 11.88 8.97 -5.72
N SER A 122 12.83 8.20 -6.24
CA SER A 122 13.24 8.26 -7.65
C SER A 122 12.08 7.94 -8.60
N ILE A 123 11.28 6.93 -8.28
CA ILE A 123 10.09 6.54 -9.06
C ILE A 123 8.98 7.59 -8.94
N GLN A 124 8.72 8.07 -7.72
CA GLN A 124 7.72 9.11 -7.44
C GLN A 124 8.02 10.38 -8.22
N LYS A 125 9.29 10.82 -8.27
CA LYS A 125 9.71 11.99 -9.04
C LYS A 125 9.45 11.82 -10.55
N LYS A 126 9.74 10.65 -11.11
CA LYS A 126 9.49 10.32 -12.52
C LYS A 126 7.99 10.31 -12.86
N VAL A 127 7.18 9.68 -12.01
CA VAL A 127 5.72 9.61 -12.17
C VAL A 127 5.09 11.00 -12.02
N MET A 128 5.50 11.78 -11.03
CA MET A 128 5.03 13.15 -10.83
C MET A 128 5.38 14.05 -12.02
N LEU A 129 6.60 13.94 -12.57
CA LEU A 129 7.01 14.69 -13.76
C LEU A 129 6.09 14.35 -14.94
N PHE A 130 5.83 13.07 -15.19
CA PHE A 130 4.92 12.64 -16.26
C PHE A 130 3.52 13.24 -16.10
N PHE A 131 2.93 13.22 -14.90
CA PHE A 131 1.62 13.81 -14.64
C PHE A 131 1.61 15.34 -14.83
N LYS A 132 2.66 16.04 -14.38
CA LYS A 132 2.79 17.50 -14.55
C LYS A 132 2.89 17.88 -16.03
N VAL A 133 3.72 17.18 -16.80
CA VAL A 133 3.85 17.40 -18.26
C VAL A 133 2.51 17.14 -18.96
N LYS A 134 1.83 16.03 -18.65
CA LYS A 134 0.51 15.72 -19.23
C LYS A 134 -0.53 16.82 -18.92
N LYS A 135 -0.57 17.31 -17.68
CA LYS A 135 -1.49 18.40 -17.26
C LYS A 135 -1.15 19.73 -17.95
N ALA A 136 0.14 20.04 -18.14
CA ALA A 136 0.59 21.23 -18.85
C ALA A 136 0.20 21.19 -20.34
N ILE A 137 0.46 20.07 -21.02
CA ILE A 137 0.04 19.86 -22.42
C ILE A 137 -1.47 19.98 -22.55
N GLN A 138 -2.24 19.42 -21.62
CA GLN A 138 -3.70 19.54 -21.64
C GLN A 138 -4.16 21.00 -21.52
N LYS A 139 -3.56 21.80 -20.64
CA LYS A 139 -3.88 23.24 -20.52
C LYS A 139 -3.57 24.00 -21.81
N VAL A 140 -2.42 23.71 -22.42
CA VAL A 140 -2.01 24.31 -23.70
C VAL A 140 -2.99 23.92 -24.81
N MET A 141 -3.33 22.64 -24.94
CA MET A 141 -4.27 22.14 -25.95
C MET A 141 -5.68 22.73 -25.77
N LEU A 142 -6.16 22.89 -24.53
CA LEU A 142 -7.44 23.53 -24.25
C LEU A 142 -7.41 25.02 -24.63
N LYS A 143 -6.31 25.73 -24.34
CA LYS A 143 -6.16 27.14 -24.74
C LYS A 143 -6.05 27.28 -26.27
N TYR A 144 -5.32 26.38 -26.93
CA TYR A 144 -5.23 26.30 -28.39
C TYR A 144 -6.61 26.08 -29.02
N ASN A 145 -7.36 25.08 -28.54
CA ASN A 145 -8.71 24.79 -29.03
C ASN A 145 -9.68 25.96 -28.78
N LYS A 146 -9.56 26.65 -27.64
CA LYS A 146 -10.37 27.84 -27.35
C LYS A 146 -10.05 28.97 -28.33
N LEU A 147 -8.78 29.29 -28.56
CA LEU A 147 -8.37 30.34 -29.49
C LEU A 147 -8.78 30.00 -30.93
N LYS A 148 -8.56 28.77 -31.37
CA LYS A 148 -8.98 28.27 -32.69
C LYS A 148 -10.49 28.33 -32.93
N ASN A 149 -11.32 28.24 -31.88
CA ASN A 149 -12.77 28.34 -32.01
C ASN A 149 -13.26 29.79 -31.88
N GLU A 150 -12.57 30.65 -31.13
CA GLU A 150 -12.87 32.09 -31.02
C GLU A 150 -12.45 32.85 -32.28
N THR A 151 -11.38 32.42 -32.96
CA THR A 151 -10.94 32.96 -34.24
C THR A 151 -11.05 31.85 -35.30
N ASN A 152 -11.88 32.04 -36.33
CA ASN A 152 -11.87 31.20 -37.56
C ASN A 152 -10.57 31.45 -38.37
N PHE A 153 -9.40 31.40 -37.73
CA PHE A 153 -8.15 31.94 -38.26
C PHE A 153 -7.50 30.94 -39.22
N GLU A 154 -7.24 31.39 -40.46
CA GLU A 154 -6.53 30.65 -41.51
C GLU A 154 -5.02 30.53 -41.27
N ASN A 155 -4.42 31.34 -40.37
CA ASN A 155 -2.97 31.37 -40.18
C ASN A 155 -2.56 30.66 -38.87
N ASN A 156 -2.23 29.36 -38.97
CA ASN A 156 -1.70 28.59 -37.83
C ASN A 156 -0.41 29.19 -37.23
N ASP A 157 0.33 29.97 -38.00
CA ASP A 157 1.65 30.51 -37.63
C ASP A 157 1.58 31.49 -36.46
N GLU A 158 0.58 32.39 -36.43
CA GLU A 158 0.43 33.36 -35.32
C GLU A 158 0.14 32.69 -33.97
N ILE A 159 -0.67 31.62 -34.00
CA ILE A 159 -0.99 30.85 -32.80
C ILE A 159 0.26 30.12 -32.31
N PHE A 160 1.03 29.52 -33.23
CA PHE A 160 2.29 28.86 -32.89
C PHE A 160 3.31 29.83 -32.31
N ASP A 161 3.47 31.02 -32.89
CA ASP A 161 4.37 32.06 -32.38
C ASP A 161 3.94 32.54 -30.99
N TYR A 162 2.64 32.70 -30.75
CA TYR A 162 2.13 33.01 -29.41
C TYR A 162 2.53 31.92 -28.40
N PHE A 163 2.37 30.65 -28.73
CA PHE A 163 2.74 29.56 -27.82
C PHE A 163 4.25 29.39 -27.67
N ASN A 164 5.03 29.57 -28.72
CA ASN A 164 6.49 29.48 -28.67
C ASN A 164 7.09 30.56 -27.75
N ASN A 165 6.52 31.77 -27.80
CA ASN A 165 6.94 32.89 -26.94
C ASN A 165 6.33 32.85 -25.53
N THR A 166 5.21 32.13 -25.33
CA THR A 166 4.52 32.03 -24.02
C THR A 166 4.91 30.79 -23.22
N LEU A 167 5.27 29.67 -23.87
CA LEU A 167 5.79 28.51 -23.17
C LEU A 167 7.14 28.87 -22.52
N PRO A 168 7.37 28.51 -21.24
CA PRO A 168 8.68 28.73 -20.64
C PRO A 168 9.75 27.99 -21.47
N MET A 169 10.80 28.71 -21.88
CA MET A 169 11.91 28.22 -22.71
C MET A 169 12.59 26.95 -22.17
N ASP A 170 12.40 26.63 -20.89
CA ASP A 170 12.85 25.38 -20.25
C ASP A 170 12.16 24.12 -20.80
N PHE A 171 10.95 24.23 -21.37
CA PHE A 171 10.29 23.11 -22.06
C PHE A 171 10.88 22.83 -23.45
N ILE A 172 11.27 23.88 -24.16
CA ILE A 172 11.80 23.79 -25.54
C ILE A 172 13.23 23.25 -25.50
N ASN A 173 14.04 23.75 -24.57
CA ASN A 173 15.43 23.31 -24.39
C ASN A 173 15.53 22.20 -23.35
N GLY A 174 14.71 21.15 -23.48
CA GLY A 174 14.40 20.08 -22.50
C GLY A 174 15.54 19.25 -21.87
N THR A 175 16.61 19.90 -21.41
CA THR A 175 17.77 19.30 -20.74
C THR A 175 18.30 20.13 -19.58
N ASN A 176 17.85 21.37 -19.36
CA ASN A 176 18.22 22.08 -18.15
C ASN A 176 17.37 21.56 -16.98
N SER A 177 18.02 20.84 -16.06
CA SER A 177 17.49 20.28 -14.81
C SER A 177 16.83 21.28 -13.85
N ASN A 178 16.62 22.53 -14.28
CA ASN A 178 16.14 23.65 -13.49
C ASN A 178 14.71 24.04 -13.85
N PHE A 179 13.92 23.14 -14.45
CA PHE A 179 12.46 23.30 -14.43
C PHE A 179 12.09 23.69 -13.01
N PRO A 180 11.52 24.89 -12.76
CA PRO A 180 11.28 25.34 -11.40
C PRO A 180 10.26 24.37 -10.80
N PHE A 181 10.78 23.38 -10.07
CA PHE A 181 10.07 22.49 -9.17
C PHE A 181 9.59 23.35 -8.00
N SER A 182 8.78 24.36 -8.30
CA SER A 182 8.06 25.13 -7.30
C SER A 182 7.14 24.15 -6.60
N LYS A 183 7.26 24.17 -5.27
CA LYS A 183 6.59 23.36 -4.27
C LYS A 183 5.09 23.59 -4.34
N SER A 184 4.43 23.12 -5.39
CA SER A 184 2.98 22.95 -5.42
C SER A 184 2.68 21.66 -4.67
N SER A 185 2.74 21.79 -3.34
CA SER A 185 2.16 20.87 -2.36
C SER A 185 0.63 20.80 -2.45
N THR A 186 0.00 21.53 -3.37
CA THR A 186 -1.47 21.58 -3.52
C THR A 186 -2.02 20.47 -4.42
N ASP A 187 -1.30 20.02 -5.46
CA ASP A 187 -1.71 18.84 -6.26
C ASP A 187 -1.39 17.50 -5.54
N LEU A 188 -0.62 17.54 -4.46
CA LEU A 188 -0.32 16.41 -3.56
C LEU A 188 -1.53 15.95 -2.72
N ASN A 189 -2.59 16.76 -2.61
CA ASN A 189 -3.79 16.38 -1.85
C ASN A 189 -4.63 15.28 -2.54
N ASN A 190 -4.46 15.08 -3.86
CA ASN A 190 -5.28 14.11 -4.61
C ASN A 190 -4.69 12.71 -4.70
N LEU A 191 -3.36 12.55 -4.66
CA LEU A 191 -2.76 11.23 -4.44
C LEU A 191 -2.76 10.99 -2.93
N LYS A 192 -3.75 10.23 -2.43
CA LYS A 192 -3.76 9.85 -1.01
C LYS A 192 -2.42 9.21 -0.68
N PRO A 193 -1.63 9.75 0.28
CA PRO A 193 -0.36 9.17 0.70
C PRO A 193 -0.47 7.68 1.07
N ILE A 194 -1.67 7.24 1.48
CA ILE A 194 -2.03 5.84 1.69
C ILE A 194 -1.71 4.95 0.49
N HIS A 195 -2.01 5.39 -0.75
CA HIS A 195 -1.73 4.58 -1.95
C HIS A 195 -0.23 4.43 -2.19
N MET A 196 0.53 5.47 -1.86
CA MET A 196 1.99 5.47 -1.99
C MET A 196 2.61 4.54 -0.93
N ALA A 197 2.16 4.63 0.32
CA ALA A 197 2.56 3.73 1.40
C ALA A 197 2.21 2.27 1.10
N THR A 198 1.01 1.99 0.56
CA THR A 198 0.64 0.62 0.15
C THR A 198 1.49 0.13 -1.02
N ALA A 199 1.79 0.98 -2.00
CA ALA A 199 2.64 0.59 -3.12
C ALA A 199 4.04 0.21 -2.63
N ILE A 200 4.63 1.00 -1.73
CA ILE A 200 5.91 0.70 -1.07
C ILE A 200 5.84 -0.64 -0.32
N MET A 201 4.76 -0.87 0.43
CA MET A 201 4.57 -2.10 1.20
C MET A 201 4.44 -3.33 0.29
N PHE A 202 3.71 -3.24 -0.82
CA PHE A 202 3.52 -4.36 -1.75
C PHE A 202 4.73 -4.61 -2.66
N THR A 203 5.45 -3.57 -3.10
CA THR A 203 6.64 -3.76 -3.95
C THR A 203 7.86 -4.27 -3.17
N SER A 204 7.85 -4.19 -1.83
CA SER A 204 8.92 -4.72 -0.98
C SER A 204 8.79 -6.22 -0.69
N VAL A 205 7.66 -6.86 -1.01
CA VAL A 205 7.36 -8.26 -0.62
C VAL A 205 7.55 -9.26 -1.78
N ASN A 206 7.86 -8.79 -3.00
CA ASN A 206 8.29 -9.63 -4.13
C ASN A 206 9.75 -9.37 -4.48
#